data_AF-A0A2S7Q7S4-F1
#
_entry.id   AF-A0A2S7Q7S4-F1
#
_cell.length_a   1.000
_cell.length_b   1.000
_cell.length_c   1.000
_cell.angle_alpha   90.00
_cell.angle_beta   90.00
_cell.angle_gamma   90.00
#
_symmetry.space_group_name_H-M   'P 1'
#
loop_
_entity.id
_entity.type
_entity.pdbx_description
1 polymer ?
#
loop_
_entity_poly.entity_id
_entity_poly.type
_entity_poly.pdbx_seq_one_letter_code
_entity_poly.pdbx_strand_id
1 'polypeptide(L)'
;MLSAADLKIIKGIHDVAEDAEVEAFNPAVAAASGDAATALQNGKIKNKVLKLTAEVLGIQVEAAQGGDDSDLAAEQTKLAKNIQLDTAAAGQASTAVPFDGTS
;
A
#
# COMPACT_ATOMS: atom_id res chain seq x y z
N MET A 1 -1.18 -16.67 -18.76
CA MET A 1 -2.13 -16.31 -17.69
C MET A 1 -1.38 -16.40 -16.37
N LEU A 2 -1.55 -15.42 -15.48
CA LEU A 2 -1.12 -15.58 -14.08
C LEU A 2 -1.87 -16.78 -13.47
N SER A 3 -1.18 -17.54 -12.64
CA SER A 3 -1.76 -18.67 -11.92
C SER A 3 -2.59 -18.21 -10.72
N ALA A 4 -3.44 -19.10 -10.20
CA ALA A 4 -4.13 -18.85 -8.93
C ALA A 4 -3.15 -18.63 -7.76
N ALA A 5 -1.96 -19.24 -7.83
CA ALA A 5 -0.91 -19.02 -6.84
C ALA A 5 -0.34 -17.59 -6.92
N ASP A 6 -0.15 -17.05 -8.12
CA ASP A 6 0.32 -15.67 -8.29
C ASP A 6 -0.72 -14.67 -7.77
N LEU A 7 -2.01 -14.89 -8.07
CA LEU A 7 -3.10 -14.06 -7.54
C LEU A 7 -3.13 -14.09 -6.00
N LYS A 8 -2.96 -15.28 -5.41
CA LYS A 8 -2.88 -15.41 -3.93
C LYS A 8 -1.71 -14.62 -3.35
N ILE A 9 -0.54 -14.67 -3.98
CA ILE A 9 0.63 -13.90 -3.54
C ILE A 9 0.36 -12.40 -3.64
N ILE A 10 -0.23 -11.93 -4.73
CA ILE A 10 -0.57 -10.51 -4.93
C ILE A 10 -1.51 -10.02 -3.82
N LYS A 11 -2.58 -10.78 -3.53
CA LYS A 11 -3.50 -10.45 -2.43
C LYS A 11 -2.82 -10.51 -1.06
N GLY A 12 -1.95 -11.49 -0.84
CA GLY A 12 -1.15 -11.56 0.38
C GLY A 12 -0.24 -10.34 0.60
N ILE A 13 0.33 -9.77 -0.47
CA ILE A 13 1.10 -8.52 -0.38
C ILE A 13 0.19 -7.34 0.01
N HIS A 14 -1.01 -7.26 -0.56
CA HIS A 14 -1.99 -6.24 -0.18
C HIS A 14 -2.31 -6.34 1.32
N ASP A 15 -2.64 -7.54 1.80
CA ASP A 15 -3.08 -7.76 3.19
C ASP A 15 -1.96 -7.45 4.19
N VAL A 16 -0.74 -7.92 3.92
CA VAL A 16 0.46 -7.59 4.72
C VAL A 16 0.71 -6.08 4.77
N ALA A 17 0.51 -5.37 3.65
CA ALA A 17 0.68 -3.93 3.61
C ALA A 17 -0.48 -3.17 4.30
N GLU A 18 -1.71 -3.69 4.27
CA GLU A 18 -2.83 -3.16 5.06
C GLU A 18 -2.56 -3.30 6.55
N ASP A 19 -2.14 -4.48 7.00
CA ASP A 19 -1.82 -4.73 8.40
C ASP A 19 -0.66 -3.82 8.87
N ALA A 20 0.38 -3.64 8.05
CA ALA A 20 1.44 -2.68 8.36
C ALA A 20 0.92 -1.23 8.46
N GLU A 21 -0.05 -0.84 7.62
CA GLU A 21 -0.67 0.48 7.70
C GLU A 21 -1.43 0.65 9.02
N VAL A 22 -2.27 -0.33 9.38
CA VAL A 22 -3.21 -0.26 10.51
C VAL A 22 -2.51 -0.49 11.85
N GLU A 23 -1.67 -1.50 11.95
CA GLU A 23 -1.10 -1.98 13.23
C GLU A 23 0.25 -1.32 13.56
N ALA A 24 1.00 -0.85 12.55
CA ALA A 24 2.33 -0.30 12.78
C ALA A 24 2.43 1.20 12.45
N PHE A 25 2.08 1.61 11.22
CA PHE A 25 2.20 3.01 10.81
C PHE A 25 1.20 3.93 11.51
N ASN A 26 -0.08 3.57 11.59
CA ASN A 26 -1.09 4.43 12.21
C ASN A 26 -0.78 4.75 13.68
N PRO A 27 -0.43 3.77 14.55
CA PRO A 27 -0.05 4.06 15.93
C PRO A 27 1.23 4.87 16.03
N ALA A 28 2.25 4.55 15.22
CA ALA A 28 3.52 5.27 15.24
C ALA A 28 3.36 6.74 14.84
N VAL A 29 2.59 7.03 13.79
CA VAL A 29 2.29 8.41 13.36
C VAL A 29 1.51 9.15 14.46
N ALA A 30 0.51 8.50 15.07
CA ALA A 30 -0.29 9.12 16.14
C ALA A 30 0.52 9.45 17.40
N ALA A 31 1.56 8.66 17.71
CA ALA A 31 2.43 8.86 18.85
C ALA A 31 3.56 9.88 18.62
N ALA A 32 3.85 10.23 17.36
CA ALA A 32 4.94 11.11 16.98
C ALA A 32 4.46 12.56 16.77
N SER A 33 5.41 13.50 16.73
CA SER A 33 5.16 14.88 16.34
C SER A 33 6.36 15.46 15.58
N GLY A 34 6.17 16.62 14.96
CA GLY A 34 7.22 17.32 14.20
C GLY A 34 7.81 16.46 13.09
N ASP A 35 9.11 16.59 12.87
CA ASP A 35 9.82 15.92 11.79
C ASP A 35 9.76 14.39 11.87
N ALA A 36 9.67 13.83 13.08
CA ALA A 36 9.50 12.39 13.27
C ALA A 36 8.14 11.90 12.75
N ALA A 37 7.05 12.65 13.01
CA ALA A 37 5.73 12.33 12.45
C ALA A 37 5.73 12.45 10.92
N THR A 38 6.38 13.48 10.37
CA THR A 38 6.53 13.64 8.92
C THR A 38 7.28 12.45 8.30
N ALA A 39 8.39 12.02 8.90
CA ALA A 39 9.17 10.88 8.40
C ALA A 39 8.39 9.55 8.46
N LEU A 40 7.60 9.33 9.52
CA LEU A 40 6.72 8.17 9.63
C LEU A 40 5.57 8.23 8.62
N GLN A 41 5.00 9.41 8.38
CA GLN A 41 3.96 9.61 7.37
C GLN A 41 4.49 9.36 5.96
N ASN A 42 5.73 9.75 5.66
CA ASN A 42 6.40 9.43 4.39
C ASN A 42 6.61 7.91 4.24
N GLY A 43 7.01 7.21 5.31
CA GLY A 43 7.07 5.75 5.32
C GLY A 43 5.71 5.09 5.05
N LYS A 44 4.65 5.59 5.70
CA LYS A 44 3.27 5.16 5.48
C LYS A 44 2.84 5.37 4.03
N ILE A 45 3.16 6.52 3.42
CA ILE A 45 2.84 6.80 2.01
C ILE A 45 3.49 5.76 1.08
N LYS A 46 4.76 5.40 1.32
CA LYS A 46 5.44 4.34 0.55
C LYS A 46 4.76 2.98 0.71
N ASN A 47 4.36 2.63 1.92
CA ASN A 47 3.56 1.42 2.18
C ASN A 47 2.21 1.44 1.43
N LYS A 48 1.52 2.59 1.41
CA LYS A 48 0.28 2.76 0.64
C LYS A 48 0.49 2.59 -0.86
N VAL A 49 1.60 3.06 -1.42
CA VAL A 49 1.94 2.82 -2.83
C VAL A 49 2.10 1.32 -3.10
N LEU A 50 2.80 0.58 -2.25
CA LEU A 50 2.91 -0.89 -2.36
C LEU A 50 1.53 -1.56 -2.29
N LYS A 51 0.76 -1.26 -1.25
CA LYS A 51 -0.58 -1.82 -1.03
C LYS A 51 -1.50 -1.62 -2.22
N LEU A 52 -1.62 -0.36 -2.69
CA LEU A 52 -2.52 -0.01 -3.79
C LEU A 52 -2.01 -0.53 -5.14
N THR A 53 -0.70 -0.73 -5.31
CA THR A 53 -0.16 -1.41 -6.49
C THR A 53 -0.58 -2.88 -6.51
N ALA A 54 -0.49 -3.56 -5.37
CA ALA A 54 -0.95 -4.95 -5.24
C ALA A 54 -2.47 -5.07 -5.46
N GLU A 55 -3.26 -4.16 -4.90
CA GLU A 55 -4.71 -4.12 -5.09
C GLU A 55 -5.11 -3.92 -6.56
N VAL A 56 -4.57 -2.88 -7.20
CA VAL A 56 -4.85 -2.59 -8.62
C VAL A 56 -4.45 -3.77 -9.51
N LEU A 57 -3.29 -4.38 -9.25
CA LEU A 57 -2.85 -5.55 -10.01
C LEU A 57 -3.76 -6.77 -9.75
N GLY A 58 -4.18 -6.99 -8.50
CA GLY A 58 -5.11 -8.06 -8.12
C GLY A 58 -6.42 -7.95 -8.88
N ILE A 59 -7.05 -6.77 -8.84
CA ILE A 59 -8.31 -6.50 -9.57
C ILE A 59 -8.12 -6.73 -11.08
N GLN A 60 -7.04 -6.22 -11.68
CA GLN A 60 -6.77 -6.41 -13.11
C GLN A 60 -6.61 -7.89 -13.49
N VAL A 61 -5.98 -8.69 -12.64
CA VAL A 61 -5.82 -10.13 -12.84
C VAL A 61 -7.16 -10.85 -12.71
N GLU A 62 -7.98 -10.51 -11.72
CA GLU A 62 -9.32 -11.08 -11.54
C GLU A 62 -10.23 -10.76 -12.72
N ALA A 63 -10.26 -9.50 -13.16
CA ALA A 63 -10.99 -9.07 -14.34
C ALA A 63 -10.57 -9.84 -15.61
N ALA A 64 -9.26 -10.02 -15.80
CA ALA A 64 -8.72 -10.81 -16.92
C ALA A 64 -9.10 -12.30 -16.86
N GLN A 65 -9.51 -12.80 -15.69
CA GLN A 65 -10.01 -14.15 -15.47
C GLN A 65 -11.56 -14.23 -15.50
N GLY A 66 -12.24 -13.14 -15.88
CA GLY A 66 -13.70 -13.04 -15.95
C GLY A 66 -14.38 -12.63 -14.64
N GLY A 67 -13.61 -12.09 -13.68
CA GLY A 67 -14.09 -11.51 -12.43
C GLY A 67 -14.57 -10.05 -12.56
N ASP A 68 -14.80 -9.42 -11.41
CA ASP A 68 -15.30 -8.04 -11.29
C ASP A 68 -14.16 -7.01 -11.27
N ASP A 69 -14.40 -5.83 -11.84
CA ASP A 69 -13.47 -4.71 -11.91
C ASP A 69 -14.08 -3.36 -11.46
N SER A 70 -15.26 -3.38 -10.83
CA SER A 70 -16.00 -2.16 -10.46
C SER A 70 -15.19 -1.17 -9.62
N ASP A 71 -14.26 -1.66 -8.80
CA ASP A 71 -13.44 -0.85 -7.90
C ASP A 71 -12.13 -0.35 -8.53
N LEU A 72 -11.77 -0.84 -9.73
CA LEU A 72 -10.48 -0.58 -10.36
C LEU A 72 -10.18 0.92 -10.50
N ALA A 73 -11.16 1.71 -10.96
CA ALA A 73 -10.98 3.14 -11.15
C ALA A 73 -10.76 3.91 -9.84
N ALA A 74 -11.42 3.48 -8.76
CA ALA A 74 -11.27 4.07 -7.44
C ALA A 74 -9.88 3.76 -6.86
N GLU A 75 -9.43 2.50 -6.97
CA GLU A 75 -8.11 2.09 -6.47
C GLU A 75 -6.97 2.71 -7.29
N GLN A 76 -7.12 2.84 -8.61
CA GLN A 76 -6.16 3.59 -9.44
C GLN A 76 -6.05 5.06 -9.05
N THR A 77 -7.18 5.70 -8.70
CA THR A 77 -7.18 7.09 -8.22
C THR A 77 -6.45 7.21 -6.89
N LYS A 78 -6.68 6.29 -5.95
CA LYS A 78 -5.96 6.24 -4.68
C LYS A 78 -4.46 6.00 -4.90
N LEU A 79 -4.09 5.09 -5.80
CA LEU A 79 -2.70 4.79 -6.13
C LEU A 79 -2.00 6.04 -6.69
N ALA A 80 -2.58 6.68 -7.70
CA ALA A 80 -2.04 7.89 -8.31
C ALA A 80 -1.83 9.02 -7.30
N LYS A 81 -2.79 9.22 -6.38
CA LYS A 81 -2.67 10.18 -5.29
C LYS A 81 -1.48 9.87 -4.38
N ASN A 82 -1.27 8.62 -3.97
CA ASN A 82 -0.17 8.26 -3.08
C ASN A 82 1.19 8.31 -3.80
N ILE A 83 1.25 8.00 -5.10
CA ILE A 83 2.46 8.22 -5.92
C ILE A 83 2.79 9.71 -6.00
N GLN A 84 1.79 10.58 -6.18
CA GLN A 84 1.99 12.03 -6.18
C GLN A 84 2.53 12.53 -4.84
N LEU A 85 1.99 12.03 -3.73
CA LEU A 85 2.47 12.37 -2.38
C LEU A 85 3.90 11.89 -2.15
N ASP A 86 4.24 10.66 -2.56
CA ASP A 86 5.61 10.12 -2.46
C ASP A 86 6.60 10.95 -3.29
N THR A 87 6.19 11.34 -4.51
CA THR A 87 7.00 12.20 -5.40
C THR A 87 7.22 13.58 -4.78
N ALA A 88 6.18 14.17 -4.18
CA ALA A 88 6.29 15.46 -3.49
C ALA A 88 7.18 15.38 -2.23
N ALA A 89 7.28 14.20 -1.61
CA ALA A 89 8.15 13.93 -0.47
C ALA A 89 9.59 13.54 -0.87
N ALA A 90 9.95 13.58 -2.16
CA ALA A 90 11.28 13.21 -2.63
C ALA A 90 12.39 13.98 -1.89
N GLY A 91 13.37 13.24 -1.37
CA GLY A 91 14.48 13.78 -0.59
C GLY A 91 14.19 14.03 0.89
N GLN A 92 12.93 13.91 1.33
CA GLN A 92 12.58 13.97 2.75
C GLN A 92 12.92 12.64 3.46
N ALA A 93 13.08 12.70 4.78
CA ALA A 93 13.25 11.50 5.60
C ALA A 93 12.02 10.59 5.52
N SER A 94 12.26 9.28 5.55
CA SER A 94 11.23 8.23 5.58
C SER A 94 11.64 7.18 6.60
N THR A 95 10.80 6.95 7.60
CA THR A 95 11.07 5.98 8.67
C THR A 95 10.26 4.71 8.44
N ALA A 96 10.93 3.57 8.39
CA ALA A 96 10.28 2.26 8.40
C ALA A 96 9.82 1.90 9.83
N VAL A 97 8.74 1.15 9.93
CA VAL A 97 8.24 0.59 11.19
C VAL A 97 8.48 -0.92 11.21
N PRO A 98 8.95 -1.52 12.32
CA PRO A 98 8.98 -2.96 12.46
C PRO A 98 7.57 -3.53 12.37
N PHE A 99 7.41 -4.59 11.60
CA PHE A 99 6.12 -5.25 11.40
C PHE A 99 6.35 -6.73 11.09
N ASP A 100 5.60 -7.60 11.75
CA ASP A 100 5.61 -9.04 11.50
C ASP A 100 4.40 -9.39 10.62
N GLY A 101 4.62 -9.36 9.31
CA GLY A 101 3.59 -9.70 8.33
C GLY A 101 3.47 -11.20 8.11
N THR A 102 2.22 -11.67 8.03
CA THR A 102 1.90 -13.05 7.62
C THR A 102 0.91 -13.02 6.45
N SER A 103 1.11 -13.88 5.44
CA SER A 103 0.30 -14.00 4.22
C SER A 103 0.10 -15.45 3.80
#